data_AF-X1J146-F1
#
_entry.id   AF-X1J146-F1
#
_cell.length_a   1.000
_cell.length_b   1.000
_cell.length_c   1.000
_cell.angle_alpha   90.00
_cell.angle_beta   90.00
_cell.angle_gamma   90.00
#
_symmetry.space_group_name_H-M   'P 1'
#
loop_
_entity.id
_entity.type
_entity.pdbx_description
1 polymer ?
#
loop_
_entity_poly.entity_id
_entity_poly.type
_entity_poly.pdbx_seq_one_letter_code
_entity_poly.pdbx_strand_id
1 'polypeptide(L)'
;MPNPGEKILTDLYYVKDGSLQKIADIYGVSRERARQWMEKWGLPRNRSGGKNLLDESNPNICDEYIKGEPVVKLAKKYKVCKTTIYKFLLECNPSIRLEKKRFREKERSTNERLSGC
;
A
#
# COMPACT_ATOMS: atom_id res chain seq x y z
N MET A 1 -23.21 -15.20 24.82
CA MET A 1 -23.72 -14.81 23.49
C MET A 1 -23.40 -15.88 22.47
N PRO A 2 -24.34 -16.22 21.58
CA PRO A 2 -24.11 -17.19 20.50
C PRO A 2 -23.06 -16.66 19.51
N ASN A 3 -22.24 -17.56 18.98
CA ASN A 3 -21.24 -17.25 17.96
C ASN A 3 -21.97 -16.96 16.63
N PRO A 4 -21.80 -15.78 16.00
CA PRO A 4 -22.31 -15.59 14.65
C PRO A 4 -21.65 -16.62 13.73
N GLY A 5 -22.46 -17.34 12.98
CA GLY A 5 -21.97 -18.35 12.05
C GLY A 5 -21.04 -17.74 11.00
N GLU A 6 -20.17 -18.57 10.43
CA GLU A 6 -19.18 -18.21 9.41
C GLU A 6 -19.74 -17.26 8.33
N LYS A 7 -20.87 -17.65 7.71
CA LYS A 7 -21.50 -16.89 6.62
C LYS A 7 -21.80 -15.43 6.96
N ILE A 8 -22.18 -15.15 8.21
CA ILE A 8 -22.57 -13.80 8.64
C ILE A 8 -21.32 -12.93 8.83
N LEU A 9 -20.25 -13.51 9.37
CA LEU A 9 -18.96 -12.84 9.52
C LEU A 9 -18.34 -12.51 8.15
N THR A 10 -18.42 -13.45 7.20
CA THR A 10 -17.91 -13.27 5.83
C THR A 10 -18.69 -12.18 5.10
N ASP A 11 -20.03 -12.20 5.17
CA ASP A 11 -20.88 -11.17 4.54
C ASP A 11 -20.59 -9.76 5.09
N LEU A 12 -20.53 -9.60 6.41
CA LEU A 12 -20.21 -8.30 7.02
C LEU A 12 -18.80 -7.79 6.69
N TYR A 13 -17.85 -8.69 6.49
CA TYR A 13 -16.46 -8.32 6.21
C TYR A 13 -16.27 -7.97 4.72
N TYR A 14 -16.81 -8.77 3.80
CA TYR A 14 -16.61 -8.58 2.36
C TYR A 14 -17.63 -7.63 1.71
N VAL A 15 -18.87 -7.58 2.19
CA VAL A 15 -19.93 -6.74 1.57
C VAL A 15 -19.92 -5.32 2.11
N LYS A 16 -19.48 -5.10 3.36
CA LYS A 16 -19.59 -3.80 4.04
C LYS A 16 -18.26 -3.12 4.38
N ASP A 17 -17.11 -3.65 3.93
CA ASP A 17 -15.77 -3.14 4.29
C ASP A 17 -15.64 -2.95 5.82
N GLY A 18 -16.28 -3.85 6.56
CA GLY A 18 -16.50 -3.70 7.99
C GLY A 18 -15.21 -3.91 8.76
N SER A 19 -14.70 -2.88 9.42
CA SER A 19 -13.63 -3.06 10.40
C SER A 19 -14.08 -4.01 11.51
N LEU A 20 -13.13 -4.75 12.09
CA LEU A 20 -13.35 -5.58 13.28
C LEU A 20 -14.12 -4.87 14.40
N GLN A 21 -13.92 -3.55 14.51
CA GLN A 21 -14.62 -2.70 15.47
C GLN A 21 -16.12 -2.66 15.17
N LYS A 22 -16.51 -2.39 13.93
CA LYS A 22 -17.92 -2.33 13.53
C LYS A 22 -18.67 -3.65 13.74
N ILE A 23 -18.00 -4.77 13.51
CA ILE A 23 -18.54 -6.11 13.80
C ILE A 23 -18.73 -6.26 15.32
N ALA A 24 -17.75 -5.85 16.11
CA ALA A 24 -17.82 -5.89 17.57
C ALA A 24 -19.00 -5.05 18.11
N ASP A 25 -19.19 -3.84 17.57
CA ASP A 25 -20.29 -2.94 17.91
C ASP A 25 -21.68 -3.52 17.55
N ILE A 26 -21.84 -4.16 16.38
CA ILE A 26 -23.10 -4.79 15.96
C ILE A 26 -23.50 -5.92 16.91
N TYR A 27 -22.54 -6.71 17.37
CA TYR A 27 -22.79 -7.86 18.24
C TYR A 27 -22.66 -7.53 19.72
N GLY A 28 -22.35 -6.29 20.09
CA GLY A 28 -22.12 -5.89 21.48
C GLY A 28 -20.99 -6.69 22.15
N VAL A 29 -19.98 -7.11 21.39
CA VAL A 29 -18.84 -7.88 21.89
C VAL A 29 -17.57 -7.06 21.87
N SER A 30 -16.53 -7.53 22.57
CA SER A 30 -15.21 -6.94 22.44
C SER A 30 -14.62 -7.23 21.06
N ARG A 31 -13.81 -6.29 20.56
CA ARG A 31 -13.04 -6.45 19.30
C ARG A 31 -12.21 -7.74 19.28
N GLU A 32 -11.67 -8.15 20.43
CA GLU A 32 -10.88 -9.37 20.54
C GLU A 32 -11.74 -10.63 20.41
N ARG A 33 -13.01 -10.59 20.85
CA ARG A 33 -13.98 -11.67 20.62
C ARG A 33 -14.28 -11.82 19.13
N ALA A 34 -14.55 -10.70 18.45
CA ALA A 34 -14.76 -10.67 17.01
C ALA A 34 -13.52 -11.19 16.23
N ARG A 35 -12.33 -10.84 16.71
CA ARG A 35 -11.06 -11.35 16.19
C ARG A 35 -10.95 -12.88 16.35
N GLN A 36 -11.18 -13.40 17.55
CA GLN A 36 -11.13 -14.84 17.81
C GLN A 36 -12.11 -15.61 16.93
N TRP A 37 -13.28 -15.04 16.63
CA TRP A 37 -14.22 -15.63 15.68
C TRP A 37 -13.60 -15.72 14.28
N MET A 38 -13.01 -14.64 13.75
CA MET A 38 -12.35 -14.68 12.44
C MET A 38 -11.19 -15.68 12.38
N GLU A 39 -10.35 -15.74 13.43
CA GLU A 39 -9.24 -16.71 13.51
C GLU A 39 -9.76 -18.14 13.57
N LYS A 40 -10.83 -18.39 14.32
CA LYS A 40 -11.48 -19.71 14.42
C LYS A 40 -12.03 -20.20 13.09
N TRP A 41 -12.52 -19.28 12.25
CA TRP A 41 -13.06 -19.59 10.93
C TRP A 41 -12.02 -19.49 9.80
N GLY A 42 -10.75 -19.23 10.11
CA GLY A 42 -9.67 -19.18 9.12
C GLY A 42 -9.76 -18.00 8.15
N LEU A 43 -10.50 -16.93 8.49
CA LEU A 43 -10.66 -15.79 7.61
C LEU A 43 -9.33 -15.00 7.53
N PRO A 44 -8.80 -14.73 6.32
CA PRO A 44 -7.55 -14.02 6.15
C PRO A 44 -7.71 -12.59 6.66
N ARG A 45 -6.99 -12.28 7.73
CA ARG A 45 -6.95 -10.93 8.28
C ARG A 45 -6.04 -10.07 7.41
N ASN A 46 -6.62 -9.13 6.68
CA ASN A 46 -5.85 -8.04 6.11
C ASN A 46 -5.26 -7.26 7.28
N ARG A 47 -3.98 -7.51 7.60
CA ARG A 47 -3.24 -6.69 8.56
C ARG A 47 -3.28 -5.29 7.99
N SER A 48 -4.07 -4.43 8.61
CA SER A 48 -4.16 -3.01 8.30
C SER A 48 -2.79 -2.38 8.57
N GLY A 49 -1.90 -2.49 7.60
CA GLY A 49 -0.51 -2.04 7.66
C GLY A 49 0.14 -1.86 6.29
N GLY A 50 -0.57 -2.15 5.21
CA GLY A 50 -0.11 -1.88 3.86
C GLY A 50 -1.27 -2.03 2.90
N LYS A 51 -2.13 -1.02 2.80
CA LYS A 51 -2.77 -0.83 1.50
C LYS A 51 -1.61 -0.56 0.56
N ASN A 52 -1.25 -1.56 -0.24
CA ASN A 52 -0.47 -1.33 -1.44
C ASN A 52 -1.28 -0.31 -2.23
N LEU A 53 -0.93 0.97 -2.11
CA LEU A 53 -1.62 2.08 -2.79
C LEU A 53 -1.50 1.98 -4.32
N LEU A 54 -0.85 0.91 -4.80
CA LEU A 54 -0.45 0.65 -6.17
C LEU A 54 -1.05 -0.66 -6.71
N ASP A 55 -1.91 -1.34 -5.95
CA ASP A 55 -2.23 -2.77 -6.17
C ASP A 55 -2.97 -3.08 -7.48
N GLU A 56 -3.82 -2.19 -8.03
CA GLU A 56 -4.64 -2.62 -9.18
C GLU A 56 -4.69 -1.65 -10.37
N SER A 57 -4.24 -0.40 -10.24
CA SER A 57 -4.38 0.57 -11.35
C SER A 57 -3.10 0.87 -12.12
N ASN A 58 -1.89 0.53 -11.66
CA ASN A 58 -0.66 0.97 -12.34
C ASN A 58 0.59 0.10 -12.08
N PRO A 59 0.74 -1.07 -12.73
CA PRO A 59 1.88 -1.97 -12.51
C PRO A 59 3.22 -1.52 -13.14
N ASN A 60 3.30 -0.43 -13.90
CA ASN A 60 4.51 -0.13 -14.72
C ASN A 60 5.58 0.76 -14.06
N ILE A 61 5.52 1.01 -12.75
CA ILE A 61 6.49 1.89 -12.06
C ILE A 61 7.90 1.31 -12.14
N CYS A 62 8.04 -0.02 -12.05
CA CYS A 62 9.33 -0.69 -12.11
C CYS A 62 9.94 -0.58 -13.52
N ASP A 63 9.16 -0.78 -14.58
CA ASP A 63 9.59 -0.60 -15.97
C ASP A 63 10.00 0.85 -16.28
N GLU A 64 9.23 1.84 -15.84
CA GLU A 64 9.60 3.24 -16.06
C GLU A 64 10.88 3.63 -15.30
N TYR A 65 11.06 3.09 -14.09
CA TYR A 65 12.30 3.28 -13.34
C TYR A 65 13.51 2.64 -14.03
N ILE A 66 13.36 1.42 -14.56
CA ILE A 66 14.41 0.73 -15.34
C ILE A 66 14.76 1.50 -16.61
N LYS A 67 13.78 2.18 -17.24
CA LYS A 67 14.01 3.11 -18.37
C LYS A 67 14.76 4.39 -17.98
N GLY A 68 15.01 4.61 -16.69
CA GLY A 68 15.74 5.75 -16.18
C GLY A 68 14.89 6.97 -15.84
N GLU A 69 13.56 6.83 -15.73
CA GLU A 69 12.70 7.92 -15.26
C GLU A 69 12.96 8.22 -13.78
N PRO A 70 13.13 9.49 -13.39
CA PRO A 70 13.39 9.83 -12.00
C PRO A 70 12.14 9.63 -11.13
N VAL A 71 12.35 9.14 -9.91
CA VAL A 71 11.32 8.90 -8.89
C VAL A 71 10.43 10.13 -8.65
N VAL A 72 10.97 11.34 -8.79
CA VAL A 72 10.21 12.59 -8.63
C VAL A 72 9.13 12.73 -9.70
N LYS A 73 9.43 12.36 -10.95
CA LYS A 73 8.48 12.40 -12.06
C LYS A 73 7.43 11.30 -11.91
N LEU A 74 7.84 10.10 -11.51
CA LEU A 74 6.93 8.99 -11.20
C LEU A 74 5.97 9.37 -10.05
N ALA A 75 6.47 9.94 -8.96
CA ALA A 75 5.66 10.40 -7.84
C ALA A 75 4.57 11.40 -8.29
N LYS A 76 4.92 12.36 -9.15
CA LYS A 76 3.96 13.32 -9.73
C LYS A 76 2.94 12.63 -10.65
N LYS A 77 3.42 11.76 -11.55
CA LYS A 77 2.59 11.03 -12.52
C LYS A 77 1.53 10.16 -11.84
N TYR A 78 1.94 9.44 -10.79
CA TYR A 78 1.08 8.53 -10.04
C TYR A 78 0.38 9.19 -8.84
N LYS A 79 0.60 10.50 -8.60
CA LYS A 79 0.06 11.24 -7.45
C LYS A 79 0.33 10.55 -6.10
N VAL A 80 1.50 9.91 -5.96
CA VAL A 80 1.92 9.22 -4.74
C VAL A 80 3.18 9.85 -4.17
N CYS A 81 3.38 9.68 -2.87
CA CYS A 81 4.60 10.15 -2.21
C CYS A 81 5.84 9.42 -2.74
N LYS A 82 6.98 10.11 -2.81
CA LYS A 82 8.28 9.51 -3.19
C LYS A 82 8.61 8.30 -2.31
N THR A 83 8.30 8.37 -1.02
CA THR A 83 8.50 7.27 -0.06
C THR A 83 7.71 6.02 -0.46
N THR A 84 6.50 6.18 -0.99
CA THR A 84 5.67 5.08 -1.49
C THR A 84 6.30 4.45 -2.73
N ILE A 85 6.77 5.27 -3.69
CA ILE A 85 7.51 4.78 -4.87
C ILE A 85 8.77 4.02 -4.43
N TYR A 86 9.55 4.53 -3.47
CA TYR A 86 10.75 3.84 -2.98
C TYR A 86 10.45 2.51 -2.30
N LYS A 87 9.38 2.43 -1.50
CA LYS A 87 8.95 1.16 -0.88
C LYS A 87 8.58 0.14 -1.97
N PHE A 88 7.78 0.56 -2.94
CA PHE A 88 7.39 -0.28 -4.06
C PHE A 88 8.59 -0.75 -4.90
N LEU A 89 9.50 0.15 -5.22
CA LEU A 89 10.74 -0.17 -5.93
C LEU A 89 11.63 -1.14 -5.13
N LEU A 90 11.70 -1.00 -3.80
CA LEU A 90 12.44 -1.93 -2.94
C LEU A 90 11.81 -3.32 -2.92
N GLU A 91 10.48 -3.42 -2.99
CA GLU A 91 9.76 -4.69 -3.08
C GLU A 91 9.93 -5.34 -4.46
N CYS A 92 9.93 -4.54 -5.54
CA CYS A 92 10.19 -4.99 -6.91
C CYS A 92 11.66 -5.40 -7.13
N ASN A 93 12.60 -4.65 -6.57
CA ASN A 93 14.03 -4.85 -6.78
C ASN A 93 14.87 -4.34 -5.58
N PRO A 94 15.39 -5.25 -4.74
CA PRO A 94 16.19 -4.88 -3.57
C PRO A 94 17.53 -4.20 -3.91
N SER A 95 18.02 -4.35 -5.15
CA SER A 95 19.32 -3.81 -5.60
C SER A 95 19.31 -2.28 -5.78
N ILE A 96 18.13 -1.65 -5.86
CA ILE A 96 17.96 -0.19 -6.02
C ILE A 96 18.57 0.61 -4.86
N ARG A 97 18.77 -0.04 -3.70
CA ARG A 97 19.38 0.58 -2.52
C ARG A 97 20.80 1.12 -2.78
N LEU A 98 21.52 0.58 -3.77
CA LEU A 98 22.90 0.94 -4.11
C LEU A 98 23.02 2.13 -5.08
N GLU A 99 22.02 2.36 -5.95
CA GLU A 99 22.10 3.37 -7.03
C GLU A 99 21.80 4.82 -6.59
N LYS A 100 21.37 5.04 -5.34
CA LYS A 100 21.11 6.38 -4.79
C LYS A 100 22.29 7.35 -4.92
N LYS A 101 23.52 6.84 -5.08
CA LYS A 101 24.72 7.65 -5.27
C LYS A 101 24.80 8.32 -6.65
N ARG A 102 24.23 7.74 -7.71
CA ARG A 102 24.44 8.23 -9.10
C ARG A 102 23.49 9.36 -9.54
N PHE A 103 22.27 9.44 -8.99
CA PHE A 103 21.28 10.41 -9.48
C PHE A 103 21.44 11.83 -8.93
N ARG A 104 22.13 12.01 -7.79
CA ARG A 104 22.40 13.35 -7.21
C ARG A 104 23.22 14.24 -8.14
N GLU A 105 23.99 13.66 -9.06
CA GLU A 105 24.80 14.40 -10.04
C GLU A 105 23.96 14.86 -11.25
N LYS A 106 22.93 14.11 -11.64
CA LYS A 106 22.14 14.44 -12.84
C LYS A 106 21.12 15.56 -12.61
N GLU A 107 20.57 15.70 -11.41
CA GLU A 107 19.65 16.82 -11.04
C GLU A 107 20.34 18.19 -10.97
N ARG A 108 21.67 18.24 -10.79
CA ARG A 108 22.41 19.52 -10.84
C ARG A 108 22.55 20.06 -12.27
N SER A 109 22.64 19.17 -13.26
CA SER A 109 22.90 19.57 -14.65
C SER A 109 21.65 20.07 -15.41
N THR A 110 20.44 19.64 -15.01
CA THR A 110 19.20 20.11 -15.65
C THR A 110 18.61 21.39 -15.04
N ASN A 111 18.98 21.77 -13.81
CA ASN A 111 18.44 22.96 -13.15
C ASN A 111 19.14 24.28 -13.55
N GLU A 112 20.27 24.21 -14.27
CA GLU A 112 20.96 25.39 -14.85
C GLU A 112 20.32 25.91 -16.15
N ARG A 113 19.27 25.25 -16.68
CA ARG A 113 18.59 25.68 -17.93
C ARG A 113 17.24 26.38 -17.73
N LEU A 114 16.81 26.63 -16.50
CA LEU A 114 15.51 27.27 -16.22
C LEU A 114 15.58 28.57 -15.41
N SER A 115 16.77 29.15 -15.20
CA SER A 115 16.92 30.47 -14.57
C SER A 115 17.23 31.59 -15.58
N GLY A 116 16.77 31.44 -16.83
CA GLY A 116 16.88 32.46 -17.87
C GLY A 116 15.51 32.84 -18.41
N CYS A 117 14.73 33.54 -17.60
CA CYS A 117 13.65 34.46 -17.98
C CYS A 117 13.43 35.44 -16.83
#